data_AF-A0A2E5HT29-F1
#
_entry.id   AF-A0A2E5HT29-F1
#
_cell.length_a   1.000
_cell.length_b   1.000
_cell.length_c   1.000
_cell.angle_alpha   90.00
_cell.angle_beta   90.00
_cell.angle_gamma   90.00
#
_symmetry.space_group_name_H-M   'P 1'
#
loop_
_entity.id
_entity.type
_entity.pdbx_description
1 polymer ?
#
loop_
_entity_poly.entity_id
_entity_poly.type
_entity_poly.pdbx_seq_one_letter_code
_entity_poly.pdbx_strand_id
1 'polypeptide(L)'
;MNNSRFEEVDTQVLGIGTDSKPAQTAFATGLGGIPYPILSDFHPQGEVTESFGVLNSERGTPLRAVIIIDKNGVVRFAKTYESMPELDIDYLIAELNAINNT
;
A
#
# COMPACT_ATOMS: atom_id res chain seq x y z
N MET A 1 2.87 4.17 -14.98
CA MET A 1 2.33 4.83 -13.78
C MET A 1 3.44 5.68 -13.17
N ASN A 2 3.11 6.84 -12.59
CA ASN A 2 4.07 7.75 -11.96
C ASN A 2 3.63 7.98 -10.49
N ASN A 3 4.55 7.89 -9.54
CA ASN A 3 4.34 8.14 -8.11
C ASN A 3 4.94 9.48 -7.63
N SER A 4 5.48 10.31 -8.54
CA SER A 4 6.17 11.56 -8.20
C SER A 4 5.37 12.50 -7.30
N ARG A 5 4.04 12.51 -7.42
CA ARG A 5 3.17 13.32 -6.54
C ARG A 5 3.31 12.98 -5.06
N PHE A 6 3.57 11.71 -4.73
CA PHE A 6 3.83 11.28 -3.36
C PHE A 6 5.25 11.66 -2.92
N GLU A 7 6.22 11.56 -3.83
CA GLU A 7 7.61 11.96 -3.59
C GLU A 7 7.74 13.47 -3.33
N GLU A 8 6.98 14.29 -4.06
CA GLU A 8 6.89 15.75 -3.90
C GLU A 8 6.40 16.16 -2.51
N VAL A 9 5.62 15.30 -1.84
CA VAL A 9 5.16 15.49 -0.45
C VAL A 9 5.94 14.62 0.52
N ASP A 10 7.19 14.26 0.21
CA ASP A 10 8.11 13.50 1.07
C ASP A 10 7.51 12.18 1.58
N THR A 11 6.85 11.43 0.67
CA THR A 11 6.15 10.19 0.99
C THR A 11 6.57 9.06 0.05
N GLN A 12 6.95 7.92 0.63
CA GLN A 12 7.25 6.69 -0.11
C GLN A 12 6.00 5.83 -0.28
N VAL A 13 5.75 5.38 -1.50
CA VAL A 13 4.70 4.39 -1.79
C VAL A 13 5.29 2.99 -1.69
N LEU A 14 4.57 2.07 -1.05
CA LEU A 14 4.88 0.64 -0.99
C LEU A 14 3.62 -0.15 -1.33
N GLY A 15 3.70 -0.99 -2.36
CA GLY A 15 2.69 -2.03 -2.57
C GLY A 15 2.97 -3.23 -1.65
N ILE A 16 1.93 -3.93 -1.20
CA ILE A 16 2.09 -5.16 -0.42
C ILE A 16 1.03 -6.18 -0.85
N GLY A 17 1.42 -7.45 -0.91
CA GLY A 17 0.50 -8.56 -1.11
C GLY A 17 1.04 -9.86 -0.51
N THR A 18 0.17 -10.84 -0.35
CA THR A 18 0.51 -12.13 0.28
C THR A 18 1.20 -13.11 -0.68
N ASP A 19 1.36 -12.75 -1.95
CA ASP A 19 2.13 -13.54 -2.91
C ASP A 19 3.63 -13.54 -2.57
N SER A 20 4.31 -14.63 -2.93
CA SER A 20 5.76 -14.75 -2.77
C SER A 20 6.54 -13.69 -3.56
N LYS A 21 7.75 -13.35 -3.10
CA LYS A 21 8.63 -12.38 -3.76
C LYS A 21 8.83 -12.64 -5.26
N PRO A 22 9.06 -13.88 -5.76
CA PRO A 22 9.15 -14.14 -7.19
C PRO A 22 7.86 -13.81 -7.95
N ALA A 23 6.69 -14.12 -7.38
CA ALA A 23 5.40 -13.81 -7.97
C ALA A 23 5.14 -12.30 -8.04
N GLN A 24 5.42 -11.56 -6.96
CA GLN A 24 5.35 -10.10 -6.94
C GLN A 24 6.30 -9.46 -7.98
N THR A 25 7.51 -10.01 -8.10
CA THR A 25 8.50 -9.54 -9.09
C THR A 25 7.98 -9.76 -10.50
N ALA A 26 7.49 -10.96 -10.81
CA ALA A 26 6.93 -11.29 -12.11
C ALA A 26 5.72 -10.41 -12.46
N PHE A 27 4.84 -10.15 -11.48
CA PHE A 27 3.69 -9.27 -11.64
C PHE A 27 4.11 -7.82 -11.96
N ALA A 28 5.02 -7.24 -11.17
CA ALA A 28 5.52 -5.88 -11.38
C ALA A 28 6.22 -5.73 -12.73
N THR A 29 7.05 -6.71 -13.12
CA THR A 29 7.70 -6.73 -14.43
C THR A 29 6.68 -6.87 -15.57
N GLY A 30 5.69 -7.75 -15.41
CA GLY A 30 4.64 -7.98 -16.40
C GLY A 30 3.79 -6.73 -16.70
N LEU A 31 3.66 -5.82 -15.73
CA LEU A 31 2.98 -4.53 -15.90
C LEU A 31 3.84 -3.44 -16.56
N GLY A 32 5.04 -3.79 -17.05
CA GLY A 32 5.98 -2.83 -17.64
C GLY A 32 6.81 -2.08 -16.60
N GLY A 33 6.84 -2.57 -15.36
CA GLY A 33 7.50 -1.92 -14.23
C GLY A 33 6.56 -1.02 -13.44
N ILE A 34 6.51 -1.25 -12.13
CA ILE A 34 5.79 -0.41 -11.17
C ILE A 34 6.80 0.57 -10.56
N PRO A 35 6.47 1.87 -10.43
CA PRO A 35 7.44 2.90 -10.03
C PRO A 35 7.75 2.89 -8.52
N TYR A 36 7.30 1.87 -7.79
CA TYR A 36 7.51 1.73 -6.36
C TYR A 36 7.70 0.25 -5.98
N PRO A 37 8.35 -0.05 -4.84
CA PRO A 37 8.53 -1.42 -4.37
C PRO A 37 7.21 -2.14 -4.11
N ILE A 38 7.18 -3.44 -4.42
CA ILE A 38 6.11 -4.34 -4.00
C ILE A 38 6.68 -5.37 -3.03
N LEU A 39 6.12 -5.36 -1.82
CA LEU A 39 6.47 -6.23 -0.71
C LEU A 39 5.71 -7.55 -0.78
N SER A 40 6.33 -8.59 -0.23
CA SER A 40 5.80 -9.95 -0.16
C SER A 40 5.54 -10.32 1.31
N ASP A 41 4.27 -10.51 1.67
CA ASP A 41 3.79 -10.93 2.99
C ASP A 41 3.40 -12.42 2.98
N PHE A 42 4.33 -13.26 2.52
CA PHE A 42 4.05 -14.64 2.13
C PHE A 42 4.18 -15.65 3.27
N HIS A 43 5.10 -15.45 4.21
CA HIS A 43 5.34 -16.40 5.31
C HIS A 43 5.84 -15.71 6.59
N PRO A 44 5.13 -15.85 7.73
CA PRO A 44 3.79 -16.43 7.85
C PRO A 44 2.77 -15.69 6.95
N GLN A 45 1.83 -16.41 6.33
CA GLN A 45 1.00 -15.84 5.27
C GLN A 45 0.14 -14.70 5.82
N GLY A 46 0.38 -13.49 5.32
CA GLY A 46 -0.44 -12.34 5.67
C GLY A 46 -0.21 -11.77 7.06
N GLU A 47 0.89 -12.11 7.76
CA GLU A 47 1.12 -11.65 9.14
C GLU A 47 1.12 -10.12 9.25
N VAL A 48 1.77 -9.44 8.30
CA VAL A 48 1.79 -7.96 8.27
C VAL A 48 0.40 -7.43 7.92
N THR A 49 -0.25 -8.02 6.91
CA THR A 49 -1.58 -7.65 6.44
C THR A 49 -2.63 -7.81 7.55
N GLU A 50 -2.52 -8.87 8.35
CA GLU A 50 -3.37 -9.16 9.51
C GLU A 50 -3.11 -8.17 10.64
N SER A 51 -1.85 -7.77 10.88
CA SER A 51 -1.52 -6.76 11.90
C SER A 51 -2.18 -5.40 11.64
N PHE A 52 -2.48 -5.10 10.38
CA PHE A 52 -3.24 -3.92 9.96
C PHE A 52 -4.77 -4.15 9.89
N GLY A 53 -5.26 -5.35 10.21
CA GLY A 53 -6.67 -5.69 10.17
C GLY A 53 -7.28 -5.78 8.77
N VAL A 54 -6.45 -5.91 7.73
CA VAL A 54 -6.89 -5.89 6.32
C VAL A 54 -6.66 -7.22 5.61
N LEU A 55 -6.42 -8.32 6.32
CA LEU A 55 -6.33 -9.66 5.73
C LEU A 55 -7.74 -10.23 5.56
N ASN A 56 -8.06 -10.71 4.35
CA ASN A 56 -9.21 -11.59 4.16
C ASN A 56 -8.76 -13.03 4.46
N SER A 57 -9.06 -13.52 5.66
CA SER A 57 -8.63 -14.85 6.13
C SER A 57 -9.24 -16.01 5.33
N GLU A 58 -10.42 -15.84 4.73
CA GLU A 58 -11.03 -16.86 3.88
C GLU A 58 -10.27 -17.04 2.56
N ARG A 59 -9.78 -15.93 2.00
CA ARG A 59 -9.08 -15.91 0.70
C ARG A 59 -7.57 -15.96 0.82
N GLY A 60 -7.01 -15.66 2.00
CA GLY A 60 -5.58 -15.54 2.24
C GLY A 60 -4.93 -14.34 1.52
N THR A 61 -5.72 -13.32 1.19
CA THR A 61 -5.28 -12.13 0.44
C THR A 61 -5.67 -10.84 1.14
N PRO A 62 -4.95 -9.72 0.96
CA PRO A 62 -5.36 -8.44 1.50
C PRO A 62 -6.70 -7.98 0.91
N LEU A 63 -7.50 -7.29 1.73
CA LEU A 63 -8.50 -6.34 1.24
C LEU A 63 -7.80 -5.25 0.44
N ARG A 64 -8.54 -4.56 -0.45
CA ARG A 64 -8.02 -3.34 -1.07
C ARG A 64 -8.01 -2.26 0.00
N ALA A 65 -6.83 -1.80 0.39
CA ALA A 65 -6.69 -0.83 1.46
C ALA A 65 -5.57 0.17 1.17
N VAL A 66 -5.71 1.36 1.74
CA VAL A 66 -4.65 2.36 1.86
C VAL A 66 -4.45 2.66 3.33
N ILE A 67 -3.19 2.67 3.73
CA ILE A 67 -2.75 2.98 5.09
C ILE A 67 -1.65 4.03 4.97
N ILE A 68 -1.78 5.12 5.72
CA ILE A 68 -0.75 6.15 5.82
C ILE A 68 -0.10 6.02 7.20
N ILE A 69 1.22 5.82 7.19
CA ILE A 69 2.05 5.73 8.37
C ILE A 69 2.97 6.94 8.36
N ASP A 70 3.00 7.69 9.46
CA ASP A 70 3.91 8.83 9.58
C ASP A 70 5.36 8.41 9.87
N LYS A 71 6.26 9.40 9.90
CA LYS A 71 7.70 9.18 10.10
C LYS A 71 8.05 8.63 11.49
N ASN A 72 7.13 8.69 12.45
CA ASN A 72 7.29 8.10 13.78
C ASN A 72 6.74 6.66 13.84
N GLY A 73 6.26 6.12 12.72
CA GLY A 73 5.69 4.77 12.64
C GLY A 73 4.23 4.71 13.11
N VAL A 74 3.54 5.84 13.22
CA VAL A 74 2.14 5.88 13.68
C VAL A 74 1.19 5.85 12.49
N VAL A 75 0.18 4.97 12.53
CA VAL A 75 -0.91 4.97 11.55
C VAL A 75 -1.76 6.23 11.73
N ARG A 76 -1.81 7.08 10.71
CA ARG A 76 -2.59 8.33 10.70
C ARG A 76 -3.86 8.24 9.88
N PHE A 77 -3.91 7.28 8.95
CA PHE A 77 -5.08 7.02 8.12
C PHE A 77 -5.11 5.53 7.74
N ALA A 78 -6.30 4.94 7.72
CA ALA A 78 -6.55 3.61 7.18
C ALA A 78 -7.94 3.56 6.55
N LYS A 79 -8.02 3.08 5.31
CA LYS A 79 -9.28 2.90 4.60
C LYS A 79 -9.26 1.66 3.74
N THR A 80 -10.30 0.84 3.86
CA THR A 80 -10.58 -0.27 2.96
C THR A 80 -11.53 0.18 1.85
N TYR A 81 -11.38 -0.41 0.68
CA TYR A 81 -12.15 -0.15 -0.53
C TYR A 81 -12.76 -1.45 -1.02
N GLU A 82 -13.95 -1.37 -1.60
CA GLU A 82 -14.57 -2.54 -2.25
C GLU A 82 -13.92 -2.80 -3.61
N SER A 83 -13.48 -1.75 -4.31
CA SER A 83 -12.88 -1.86 -5.65
C SER A 83 -11.84 -0.79 -5.97
N MET A 84 -10.97 -1.07 -6.95
CA MET A 84 -9.85 -0.20 -7.36
C MET A 84 -10.22 1.18 -7.96
N PRO A 85 -11.36 1.41 -8.65
CA PRO A 85 -11.70 2.73 -9.17
C PRO A 85 -12.08 3.79 -8.11
N GLU A 86 -12.11 3.44 -6.81
CA GLU A 86 -12.50 4.37 -5.73
C GLU A 86 -11.33 5.18 -5.13
N LEU A 87 -10.11 5.03 -5.66
CA LEU A 87 -8.94 5.68 -5.09
C LEU A 87 -8.83 7.15 -5.49
N ASP A 88 -9.20 8.05 -4.58
CA ASP A 88 -9.02 9.49 -4.72
C ASP A 88 -7.59 9.91 -4.30
N ILE A 89 -6.73 10.13 -5.30
CA ILE A 89 -5.33 10.53 -5.09
C ILE A 89 -5.23 11.95 -4.53
N ASP A 90 -6.11 12.87 -4.94
CA ASP A 90 -6.04 14.26 -4.48
C ASP A 90 -6.37 14.35 -2.99
N TYR A 91 -7.36 13.57 -2.55
CA TYR A 91 -7.66 13.40 -1.13
C TYR A 91 -6.46 12.83 -0.35
N LEU A 92 -5.81 11.77 -0.83
CA LEU A 92 -4.65 11.20 -0.15
C LEU A 92 -3.47 12.17 -0.06
N ILE A 93 -3.22 12.97 -1.11
CA ILE A 93 -2.18 14.01 -1.09
C ILE A 93 -2.53 15.11 -0.07
N ALA A 94 -3.80 15.47 0.07
CA ALA A 94 -4.23 16.42 1.09
C ALA A 94 -4.00 15.89 2.53
N GLU A 95 -4.35 14.62 2.78
CA GLU A 95 -4.08 13.94 4.07
C GLU A 95 -2.56 13.91 4.37
N LEU A 96 -1.73 13.56 3.38
CA LEU A 96 -0.27 13.53 3.55
C LEU A 96 0.31 14.91 3.87
N ASN A 97 -0.16 15.97 3.19
CA ASN A 97 0.25 17.33 3.51
C ASN A 97 -0.16 17.75 4.93
N ALA A 98 -1.34 17.34 5.40
CA ALA A 98 -1.76 17.62 6.78
C ALA A 98 -0.84 16.92 7.80
N ILE A 99 -0.43 15.67 7.52
CA ILE A 99 0.45 14.89 8.39
C ILE A 99 1.87 15.44 8.39
N ASN A 100 2.45 15.73 7.22
CA ASN A 100 3.86 16.14 7.08
C ASN A 100 4.14 17.57 7.55
N ASN A 101 3.12 18.40 7.72
CA ASN A 101 3.23 19.74 8.29
C ASN A 101 3.08 19.79 9.83
N THR A 102 3.02 18.63 10.49
CA THR A 102 2.96 18.50 11.96
C THR A 102 4.32 18.10 12.51
#